data_AF-A0A8X6XTZ0-F1
#
_entry.id   AF-A0A8X6XTZ0-F1
#
_cell.length_a   1.000
_cell.length_b   1.000
_cell.length_c   1.000
_cell.angle_alpha   90.00
_cell.angle_beta   90.00
_cell.angle_gamma   90.00
#
_symmetry.space_group_name_H-M   'P 1'
#
loop_
_entity.id
_entity.type
_entity.pdbx_description
1 polymer ?
#
loop_
_entity_poly.entity_id
_entity_poly.type
_entity_poly.pdbx_seq_one_letter_code
_entity_poly.pdbx_strand_id
1 'polypeptide(L)'
;MDTNKKKKFLLSDRFKRKETQASLENLGPYLTIMYRSLILLLIGVSIANAIVCSRNYCDNVKCDSVNCSSSEEYTQHGTFCGCCPTCVTVLKKGEPCFSIFLRGGPPPKVKCGKGLTCNFKSRTCE
;
A
#
# COMPACT_ATOMS: atom_id res chain seq x y z
N MET A 1 -67.50 -22.01 -26.09
CA MET A 1 -66.20 -21.76 -26.75
C MET A 1 -65.07 -22.13 -25.81
N ASP A 2 -64.18 -22.97 -26.31
CA ASP A 2 -63.40 -23.98 -25.61
C ASP A 2 -62.42 -23.53 -24.53
N THR A 3 -62.67 -24.02 -23.31
CA THR A 3 -61.75 -24.05 -22.16
C THR A 3 -60.43 -24.78 -22.47
N ASN A 4 -60.40 -25.63 -23.50
CA ASN A 4 -59.23 -26.41 -23.89
C ASN A 4 -58.14 -25.57 -24.59
N LYS A 5 -58.54 -24.59 -25.42
CA LYS A 5 -57.60 -23.71 -26.15
C LYS A 5 -56.88 -22.74 -25.20
N LYS A 6 -57.59 -22.27 -24.17
CA LYS A 6 -57.06 -21.35 -23.14
C LYS A 6 -56.00 -22.03 -22.26
N LYS A 7 -56.17 -23.31 -21.95
CA LYS A 7 -55.17 -24.08 -21.17
C LYS A 7 -53.87 -24.31 -21.94
N LYS A 8 -53.94 -24.59 -23.25
CA LYS A 8 -52.75 -24.83 -24.08
C LYS A 8 -51.89 -23.57 -24.26
N PHE A 9 -52.53 -22.40 -24.39
CA PHE A 9 -51.84 -21.10 -24.44
C PHE A 9 -51.12 -20.77 -23.12
N LEU A 10 -51.82 -20.94 -21.99
CA LEU A 10 -51.26 -20.69 -20.65
C LEU A 10 -50.11 -21.64 -20.25
N LEU A 11 -50.06 -22.84 -20.82
CA LEU A 11 -48.97 -23.79 -20.61
C LEU A 11 -47.73 -23.45 -21.44
N SER A 12 -47.92 -22.99 -22.69
CA SER A 12 -46.82 -22.56 -23.56
C SER A 12 -46.11 -21.30 -23.02
N ASP A 13 -46.88 -20.33 -22.50
CA ASP A 13 -46.32 -19.13 -21.87
C ASP A 13 -45.60 -19.39 -20.55
N ARG A 14 -45.99 -20.44 -19.82
CA ARG A 14 -45.30 -20.85 -18.60
C ARG A 14 -44.01 -21.60 -18.88
N PHE A 15 -43.94 -22.34 -19.99
CA PHE A 15 -42.72 -23.02 -20.40
C PHE A 15 -41.67 -22.03 -20.90
N LYS A 16 -42.07 -21.07 -21.75
CA LYS A 16 -41.16 -20.04 -22.30
C LYS A 16 -40.58 -19.11 -21.23
N ARG A 17 -41.39 -18.77 -20.20
CA ARG A 17 -40.91 -18.02 -19.02
C ARG A 17 -39.87 -18.77 -18.19
N LYS A 18 -39.97 -20.10 -18.08
CA LYS A 18 -38.98 -20.90 -17.35
C LYS A 18 -37.63 -20.94 -18.05
N GLU A 19 -37.59 -21.03 -19.38
CA GLU A 19 -36.34 -20.97 -20.14
C GLU A 19 -35.65 -19.60 -20.02
N THR A 20 -36.41 -18.51 -19.97
CA THR A 20 -35.82 -17.16 -19.81
C THR A 20 -35.30 -16.91 -18.39
N GLN A 21 -35.95 -17.47 -17.36
CA GLN A 21 -35.52 -17.31 -15.96
C GLN A 21 -34.22 -18.08 -15.67
N ALA A 22 -34.03 -19.29 -16.23
CA ALA A 22 -32.83 -20.09 -16.00
C ALA A 22 -31.53 -19.45 -16.54
N SER A 23 -31.62 -18.55 -17.53
CA SER A 23 -30.45 -17.88 -18.11
C SER A 23 -30.02 -16.63 -17.32
N LEU A 24 -30.96 -15.89 -16.71
CA LEU A 24 -30.66 -14.70 -15.90
C LEU A 24 -30.10 -15.06 -14.51
N GLU A 25 -30.53 -16.18 -13.93
CA GLU A 25 -30.10 -16.61 -12.59
C GLU A 25 -28.62 -17.03 -12.53
N ASN A 26 -28.04 -17.42 -13.67
CA ASN A 26 -26.63 -17.79 -13.76
C ASN A 26 -25.67 -16.58 -13.90
N LEU A 27 -26.17 -15.38 -14.26
CA LEU A 27 -25.36 -14.16 -14.36
C LEU A 27 -25.30 -13.35 -13.06
N GLY A 28 -26.27 -13.52 -12.17
CA GLY A 28 -26.34 -12.89 -10.84
C GLY A 28 -25.09 -13.07 -9.96
N PRO A 29 -24.51 -14.28 -9.83
CA PRO A 29 -23.29 -14.45 -9.05
C PRO A 29 -22.08 -13.76 -9.69
N TYR A 30 -21.96 -13.74 -11.02
CA TYR A 30 -20.83 -13.09 -11.69
C TYR A 30 -20.88 -11.55 -11.58
N LEU A 31 -22.08 -10.96 -11.71
CA LEU A 31 -22.26 -9.52 -11.57
C LEU A 31 -21.98 -9.04 -10.13
N THR A 32 -22.39 -9.83 -9.13
CA THR A 32 -22.11 -9.56 -7.72
C THR A 32 -20.63 -9.77 -7.36
N ILE A 33 -19.97 -10.80 -7.93
CA ILE A 33 -18.52 -11.02 -7.78
C ILE A 33 -17.72 -9.86 -8.40
N MET A 34 -18.11 -9.40 -9.59
CA MET A 34 -17.47 -8.28 -10.27
C MET A 34 -17.61 -6.97 -9.47
N TYR A 35 -18.81 -6.67 -8.98
CA TYR A 35 -19.06 -5.47 -8.17
C TYR A 35 -18.33 -5.52 -6.82
N ARG A 36 -18.31 -6.68 -6.15
CA ARG A 36 -17.55 -6.88 -4.90
C ARG A 36 -16.05 -6.68 -5.13
N SER A 37 -15.51 -7.25 -6.21
CA SER A 37 -14.10 -7.11 -6.56
C SER A 37 -13.74 -5.65 -6.87
N LEU A 38 -14.62 -4.92 -7.56
CA LEU A 38 -14.45 -3.49 -7.85
C LEU A 38 -14.46 -2.66 -6.56
N ILE A 39 -15.38 -2.92 -5.63
CA ILE A 39 -15.42 -2.23 -4.33
C ILE A 39 -14.14 -2.50 -3.54
N LEU A 40 -13.68 -3.75 -3.47
CA LEU A 40 -12.46 -4.12 -2.75
C LEU A 40 -11.22 -3.44 -3.35
N LEU A 41 -11.15 -3.33 -4.68
CA LEU A 41 -10.07 -2.65 -5.38
C LEU A 41 -10.08 -1.13 -5.09
N LEU A 42 -11.24 -0.49 -5.10
CA LEU A 42 -11.38 0.93 -4.78
C LEU A 42 -11.00 1.24 -3.33
N ILE A 43 -11.33 0.36 -2.37
CA ILE A 43 -10.89 0.47 -0.97
C ILE A 43 -9.37 0.26 -0.86
N GLY A 44 -8.80 -0.67 -1.63
CA GLY A 44 -7.34 -0.86 -1.66
C GLY A 44 -6.58 0.38 -2.15
N VAL A 45 -7.11 1.09 -3.15
CA VAL A 45 -6.49 2.31 -3.70
C VAL A 45 -6.53 3.48 -2.72
N SER A 46 -7.57 3.63 -1.90
CA SER A 46 -7.67 4.73 -0.93
C SER A 46 -6.69 4.60 0.25
N ILE A 47 -6.16 3.40 0.51
CA ILE A 47 -5.17 3.14 1.56
C ILE A 47 -3.75 3.45 1.07
N ALA A 48 -3.54 3.63 -0.24
CA ALA A 48 -2.26 4.03 -0.81
C ALA A 48 -1.98 5.54 -0.60
N ASN A 49 -2.00 5.97 0.66
CA ASN A 49 -1.36 7.23 1.04
C ASN A 49 0.15 7.03 0.88
N ALA A 50 0.69 7.37 -0.29
CA ALA A 50 2.13 7.55 -0.42
C ALA A 50 2.53 8.58 0.63
N ILE A 51 3.33 8.18 1.62
CA ILE A 51 3.80 9.08 2.67
C ILE A 51 4.81 10.05 2.04
N VAL A 52 4.30 11.08 1.38
CA VAL A 52 5.07 12.08 0.66
C VAL A 52 5.13 13.33 1.51
N CYS A 53 6.36 13.77 1.77
CA CYS A 53 6.65 15.01 2.46
C CYS A 53 6.34 16.18 1.51
N SER A 54 5.32 16.97 1.83
CA SER A 54 5.07 18.23 1.12
C SER A 54 6.24 19.20 1.35
N ARG A 55 6.45 20.15 0.42
CA ARG A 55 7.55 21.14 0.52
C ARG A 55 7.51 21.95 1.82
N ASN A 56 6.31 22.20 2.35
CA ASN A 56 6.10 23.01 3.55
C ASN A 56 5.89 22.14 4.81
N TYR A 57 6.21 20.85 4.74
CA TYR A 57 6.00 19.94 5.88
C TYR A 57 6.82 20.36 7.09
N CYS A 58 8.08 20.76 6.88
CA CYS A 58 8.98 21.17 7.96
C CYS A 58 8.60 22.49 8.64
N ASP A 59 7.81 23.35 7.99
CA ASP A 59 7.45 24.67 8.51
C ASP A 59 6.62 24.60 9.80
N ASN A 60 5.89 23.50 9.99
CA ASN A 60 5.05 23.27 11.17
C ASN A 60 5.64 22.25 12.16
N VAL A 61 6.85 21.75 11.88
CA VAL A 61 7.51 20.74 12.72
C VAL A 61 8.35 21.44 13.77
N LYS A 62 8.07 21.16 15.05
CA LYS A 62 8.93 21.56 16.17
C LYS A 62 9.92 20.44 16.44
N CYS A 63 11.21 20.76 16.35
CA CYS A 63 12.27 19.80 16.61
C CYS A 63 12.79 19.95 18.04
N ASP A 64 12.98 18.82 18.70
CA ASP A 64 13.63 18.78 20.00
C ASP A 64 15.16 18.91 19.85
N SER A 65 15.82 19.44 20.89
CA SER A 65 17.28 19.43 20.96
C SER A 65 17.78 18.01 21.17
N VAL A 66 18.57 17.50 20.22
CA VAL A 66 19.21 16.19 20.33
C VAL A 66 20.65 16.35 20.81
N ASN A 67 21.04 15.54 21.80
CA ASN A 67 22.42 15.44 22.27
C ASN A 67 22.92 14.02 21.98
N CYS A 68 23.91 13.90 21.09
CA CYS A 68 24.40 12.61 20.62
C CYS A 68 25.48 12.04 21.55
N SER A 69 25.53 10.72 21.68
CA SER A 69 26.61 10.04 22.39
C SER A 69 27.94 10.18 21.63
N SER A 70 29.07 9.93 22.31
CA SER A 70 30.41 9.97 21.70
C SER A 70 30.60 8.96 20.55
N SER A 71 29.72 7.96 20.45
CA SER A 71 29.70 6.95 19.38
C SER A 71 28.74 7.26 18.23
N GLU A 72 28.06 8.41 18.26
CA GLU A 72 27.04 8.80 17.28
C GLU A 72 27.43 10.11 16.58
N GLU A 73 27.01 10.25 15.34
CA GLU A 73 27.20 11.46 14.55
C GLU A 73 25.90 12.27 14.51
N TYR A 74 26.00 13.56 14.81
CA TYR A 74 24.89 14.50 14.65
C TYR A 74 24.59 14.72 13.17
N THR A 75 23.34 14.46 12.77
CA THR A 75 22.86 14.69 11.41
C THR A 75 21.69 15.67 11.43
N GLN A 76 21.84 16.82 10.78
CA GLN A 76 20.85 17.91 10.80
C GLN A 76 19.49 17.53 10.16
N HIS A 77 19.48 16.59 9.22
CA HIS A 77 18.27 16.19 8.47
C HIS A 77 18.03 14.67 8.57
N GLY A 78 17.99 14.16 9.79
CA GLY A 78 17.97 12.72 10.03
C GLY A 78 16.59 12.11 10.24
N THR A 79 15.55 12.92 10.46
CA THR A 79 14.20 12.43 10.70
C THR A 79 13.39 12.19 9.42
N PHE A 80 12.18 11.65 9.58
CA PHE A 80 11.24 11.46 8.48
C PHE A 80 10.96 12.83 7.84
N CYS A 81 11.01 12.91 6.50
CA CYS A 81 11.01 14.16 5.73
C CYS A 81 12.25 15.07 5.88
N GLY A 82 13.25 14.69 6.68
CA GLY A 82 14.50 15.42 6.83
C GLY A 82 14.36 16.75 7.57
N CYS A 83 13.32 16.96 8.38
CA CYS A 83 13.06 18.25 9.02
C CYS A 83 13.86 18.49 10.30
N CYS A 84 14.17 17.43 11.05
CA CYS A 84 14.78 17.55 12.35
C CYS A 84 16.14 16.86 12.42
N PRO A 85 17.00 17.35 13.33
CA PRO A 85 18.25 16.68 13.60
C PRO A 85 18.03 15.35 14.30
N THR A 86 18.95 14.42 14.09
CA THR A 86 18.99 13.13 14.79
C THR A 86 20.43 12.67 14.98
N CYS A 87 20.62 11.73 15.89
CA CYS A 87 21.89 11.05 16.10
C CYS A 87 21.88 9.74 15.31
N VAL A 88 22.91 9.53 14.49
CA VAL A 88 23.07 8.30 13.71
C VAL A 88 24.31 7.55 14.14
N THR A 89 24.21 6.23 14.21
CA THR A 89 25.38 5.37 14.45
C THR A 89 26.22 5.28 13.19
N VAL A 90 27.53 5.52 13.32
CA VAL A 90 28.47 5.47 12.20
C VAL A 90 29.00 4.05 12.04
N LEU A 91 28.67 3.43 10.92
CA LEU A 91 29.09 2.07 10.58
C LEU A 91 30.47 2.05 9.94
N LYS A 92 31.31 1.10 10.37
CA LYS A 92 32.65 0.85 9.83
C LYS A 92 32.59 0.02 8.55
N LYS A 93 33.71 -0.04 7.83
CA LYS A 93 33.85 -0.89 6.65
C LYS A 93 33.54 -2.35 7.00
N GLY A 94 32.71 -3.01 6.19
CA GLY A 94 32.27 -4.39 6.40
C GLY A 94 31.09 -4.55 7.37
N GLU A 95 30.63 -3.49 8.04
CA GLU A 95 29.45 -3.59 8.90
C GLU A 95 28.15 -3.59 8.09
N PRO A 96 27.11 -4.29 8.57
CA PRO A 96 25.86 -4.45 7.86
C PRO A 96 25.05 -3.15 7.83
N CYS A 97 24.65 -2.72 6.63
CA CYS A 97 23.91 -1.47 6.39
C CYS A 97 22.52 -1.71 5.79
N PHE A 98 21.99 -2.94 5.90
CA PHE A 98 20.71 -3.36 5.35
C PHE A 98 19.51 -2.49 5.77
N SER A 99 19.53 -1.96 7.01
CA SER A 99 18.47 -1.09 7.55
C SER A 99 18.31 0.23 6.80
N ILE A 100 19.32 0.66 6.01
CA ILE A 100 19.25 1.85 5.16
C ILE A 100 18.26 1.66 3.99
N PHE A 101 17.98 0.42 3.60
CA PHE A 101 17.17 0.11 2.41
C PHE A 101 15.67 -0.10 2.67
N LEU A 102 15.21 0.07 3.91
CA LEU A 102 13.79 -0.08 4.25
C LEU A 102 12.95 1.07 3.68
N ARG A 103 12.50 0.89 2.42
CA ARG A 103 11.62 1.85 1.74
C ARG A 103 10.26 1.90 2.43
N GLY A 104 9.82 3.10 2.80
CA GLY A 104 8.55 3.33 3.51
C GLY A 104 8.63 3.14 5.04
N GLY A 105 9.80 2.81 5.58
CA GLY A 105 10.05 2.79 7.02
C GLY A 105 10.48 4.15 7.58
N PRO A 106 10.66 4.26 8.92
CA PRO A 106 11.32 5.40 9.52
C PRO A 106 12.74 5.56 8.93
N PRO A 107 13.29 6.79 8.89
CA PRO A 107 14.64 7.03 8.41
C PRO A 107 15.65 6.16 9.17
N PRO A 108 16.68 5.64 8.50
CA PRO A 108 17.67 4.79 9.14
C PRO A 108 18.44 5.58 10.19
N LYS A 109 18.56 5.03 11.39
CA LYS A 109 19.40 5.58 12.48
C LYS A 109 20.87 5.22 12.34
N VAL A 110 21.28 4.73 11.17
CA VAL A 110 22.66 4.30 10.88
C VAL A 110 23.12 4.89 9.56
N LYS A 111 24.42 5.18 9.47
CA LYS A 111 25.07 5.75 8.28
C LYS A 111 26.46 5.13 8.15
N CYS A 112 26.89 4.83 6.93
CA CYS A 112 28.28 4.40 6.71
C CYS A 112 29.27 5.53 7.04
N GLY A 113 30.45 5.16 7.52
CA GLY A 113 31.54 6.09 7.80
C GLY A 113 31.98 6.91 6.60
N LYS A 114 32.81 7.92 6.85
CA LYS A 114 33.29 8.86 5.81
C LYS A 114 33.89 8.11 4.63
N GLY A 115 33.38 8.38 3.43
CA GLY A 115 33.86 7.79 2.18
C GLY A 115 33.34 6.38 1.87
N LEU A 116 32.51 5.79 2.73
CA LEU A 116 31.90 4.48 2.53
C LEU A 116 30.45 4.61 2.07
N THR A 117 30.04 3.73 1.18
CA THR A 117 28.63 3.62 0.75
C THR A 117 28.08 2.25 1.06
N CYS A 118 26.78 2.18 1.32
CA CYS A 118 26.14 0.89 1.56
C CYS A 118 25.99 0.15 0.23
N ASN A 119 26.74 -0.93 0.05
CA ASN A 119 26.67 -1.75 -1.16
C ASN A 119 25.43 -2.65 -1.11
N PHE A 120 24.55 -2.55 -2.13
CA PHE A 120 23.32 -3.34 -2.20
C PHE A 120 23.55 -4.85 -2.31
N LYS A 121 24.69 -5.29 -2.88
CA LYS A 121 24.98 -6.71 -3.09
C LYS A 121 25.45 -7.38 -1.82
N SER A 122 26.44 -6.79 -1.16
CA SER A 122 27.02 -7.32 0.08
C SER A 122 26.23 -6.91 1.33
N ARG A 123 25.39 -5.87 1.22
CA ARG A 123 24.63 -5.26 2.33
C ARG A 123 25.55 -4.73 3.44
N THR A 124 26.76 -4.31 3.06
CA THR A 124 27.81 -3.81 3.95
C THR A 124 28.34 -2.46 3.49
N CYS A 125 28.93 -1.69 4.42
CA CYS A 125 29.60 -0.43 4.11
C CYS A 125 30.98 -0.70 3.46
N GLU A 126 31.19 -0.17 2.25
CA GLU A 126 32.40 -0.37 1.44
C GLU A 126 32.87 0.90 0.75
#